data_AF-A0A545AG86-F1
#
_entry.id   AF-A0A545AG86-F1
#
_cell.length_a   1.000
_cell.length_b   1.000
_cell.length_c   1.000
_cell.angle_alpha   90.00
_cell.angle_beta   90.00
_cell.angle_gamma   90.00
#
_symmetry.space_group_name_H-M   'P 1'
#
loop_
_entity.id
_entity.type
_entity.pdbx_description
1 polymer ?
#
loop_
_entity_poly.entity_id
_entity_poly.type
_entity_poly.pdbx_seq_one_letter_code
_entity_poly.pdbx_strand_id
1 'polypeptide(L)'
;MYQGRRTTLCLDVMDYATTLEVVRRAEDFHETFDQARRNARFDGLASARREACDGLSPEAIALFRALTTLAVLTARPDLAEHFLDGNLSS
;
A
#
# COMPACT_ATOMS: atom_id res chain seq x y z
N MET A 1 5.34 -4.63 -46.37
CA MET A 1 5.86 -3.64 -45.40
C MET A 1 5.07 -3.79 -44.12
N TYR A 2 5.52 -4.62 -43.19
CA TYR A 2 4.87 -4.77 -41.89
C TYR A 2 5.33 -3.62 -40.99
N GLN A 3 4.49 -2.59 -40.85
CA GLN A 3 4.70 -1.59 -39.81
C GLN A 3 4.44 -2.27 -38.46
N GLY A 4 5.51 -2.57 -37.73
CA GLY A 4 5.46 -2.99 -36.35
C GLY A 4 4.84 -1.88 -35.51
N ARG A 5 3.54 -1.99 -35.21
CA ARG A 5 2.96 -1.29 -34.07
C ARG A 5 3.59 -1.88 -32.82
N ARG A 6 4.69 -1.29 -32.37
CA ARG A 6 5.04 -1.29 -30.94
C ARG A 6 4.00 -0.40 -30.25
N THR A 7 2.80 -0.96 -30.03
CA THR A 7 1.98 -0.54 -28.89
C THR A 7 2.75 -0.99 -27.66
N THR A 8 3.71 -0.16 -27.24
CA THR A 8 4.17 -0.14 -25.87
C THR A 8 2.92 0.12 -25.05
N LEU A 9 2.34 -0.96 -24.53
CA LEU A 9 1.25 -0.91 -23.59
C LEU A 9 1.72 0.00 -22.46
N CYS A 10 1.04 1.14 -22.29
CA CYS A 10 1.07 1.92 -21.07
C CYS A 10 0.42 1.07 -19.96
N LEU A 11 1.09 0.01 -19.54
CA LEU A 11 0.97 -0.50 -18.20
C LEU A 11 2.07 0.26 -17.46
N ASP A 12 1.69 1.42 -16.92
CA ASP A 12 2.47 2.12 -15.90
C ASP A 12 2.52 1.16 -14.70
N VAL A 13 3.45 0.21 -14.76
CA VAL A 13 3.85 -0.59 -13.62
C VAL A 13 4.46 0.43 -12.68
N MET A 14 3.69 0.80 -11.65
CA MET A 14 4.13 1.69 -10.57
C MET A 14 5.58 1.34 -10.22
N ASP A 15 6.46 2.33 -10.28
CA ASP A 15 7.88 2.06 -10.14
C ASP A 15 8.18 1.43 -8.78
N TYR A 16 9.25 0.63 -8.73
CA TYR A 16 9.61 -0.12 -7.54
C TYR A 16 9.87 0.77 -6.33
N ALA A 17 10.36 1.99 -6.51
CA ALA A 17 10.62 2.92 -5.42
C ALA A 17 9.30 3.47 -4.84
N THR A 18 8.34 3.85 -5.68
CA THR A 18 6.99 4.24 -5.26
C THR A 18 6.31 3.09 -4.52
N THR A 19 6.49 1.86 -5.00
CA THR A 19 5.96 0.67 -4.36
C THR A 19 6.52 0.45 -2.95
N LEU A 20 7.85 0.54 -2.78
CA LEU A 20 8.49 0.44 -1.47
C LEU A 20 8.04 1.56 -0.52
N GLU A 21 7.88 2.78 -1.03
CA GLU A 21 7.37 3.89 -0.21
C GLU A 21 5.94 3.63 0.26
N VAL A 22 5.08 3.07 -0.57
CA VAL A 22 3.72 2.68 -0.18
C VAL A 22 3.72 1.60 0.90
N VAL A 23 4.59 0.59 0.77
CA VAL A 23 4.75 -0.48 1.77
C VAL A 23 5.22 0.10 3.10
N ARG A 24 6.27 0.95 3.09
CA ARG A 24 6.79 1.63 4.29
C ARG A 24 5.70 2.42 5.00
N ARG A 25 4.91 3.21 4.25
CA ARG A 25 3.80 3.98 4.83
C ARG A 25 2.68 3.09 5.38
N ALA A 26 2.43 1.95 4.76
CA ALA A 26 1.46 0.97 5.25
C ALA A 26 1.94 0.38 6.59
N GLU A 27 3.21 0.03 6.73
CA GLU A 27 3.80 -0.44 7.99
C GLU A 27 3.70 0.60 9.10
N ASP A 28 4.08 1.86 8.83
CA ASP A 28 3.93 2.98 9.78
C ASP A 28 2.45 3.12 10.26
N PHE A 29 1.50 2.92 9.33
CA PHE A 29 0.08 2.95 9.65
C PHE A 29 -0.38 1.73 10.45
N HIS A 30 0.17 0.53 10.19
CA HIS A 30 -0.09 -0.68 10.97
C HIS A 30 0.33 -0.50 12.43
N GLU A 31 1.50 0.09 12.69
CA GLU A 31 1.96 0.39 14.05
C GLU A 31 1.03 1.37 14.76
N THR A 32 0.60 2.42 14.04
CA THR A 32 -0.37 3.40 14.54
C THR A 32 -1.70 2.74 14.90
N PHE A 33 -2.19 1.84 14.04
CA PHE A 33 -3.42 1.07 14.28
C PHE A 33 -3.27 0.12 15.47
N ASP A 34 -2.14 -0.58 15.60
CA ASP A 34 -1.90 -1.47 16.72
C ASP A 34 -1.82 -0.71 18.05
N GLN A 35 -1.21 0.48 18.05
CA GLN A 35 -1.18 1.35 19.23
C GLN A 35 -2.59 1.84 19.59
N ALA A 36 -3.39 2.27 18.61
CA ALA A 36 -4.79 2.65 18.80
C ALA A 36 -5.61 1.48 19.39
N ARG A 37 -5.42 0.27 18.85
CA ARG A 37 -6.08 -0.96 19.30
C ARG A 37 -5.72 -1.31 20.75
N ARG A 38 -4.43 -1.26 21.11
CA ARG A 38 -3.96 -1.53 22.49
C ARG A 38 -4.58 -0.56 23.51
N ASN A 39 -4.77 0.68 23.10
CA ASN A 39 -5.34 1.73 23.97
C ASN A 39 -6.88 1.82 23.91
N ALA A 40 -7.52 1.00 23.07
CA ALA A 40 -8.95 1.10 22.73
C ALA A 40 -9.39 2.52 22.33
N ARG A 41 -8.51 3.26 21.65
CA ARG A 41 -8.74 4.65 21.21
C ARG A 41 -8.35 4.79 19.75
N PHE A 42 -9.34 5.05 18.91
CA PHE A 42 -9.18 5.15 17.45
C PHE A 42 -9.29 6.59 16.94
N ASP A 43 -9.33 7.57 17.84
CA ASP A 43 -9.34 8.97 17.50
C ASP A 43 -8.09 9.32 16.69
N GLY A 44 -8.27 10.06 15.59
CA GLY A 44 -7.17 10.46 14.71
C GLY A 44 -6.73 9.42 13.67
N LEU A 45 -7.20 8.16 13.74
CA LEU A 45 -6.79 7.11 12.78
C LEU A 45 -7.18 7.46 11.33
N ALA A 46 -8.35 8.09 11.14
CA ALA A 46 -8.80 8.56 9.84
C ALA A 46 -7.96 9.73 9.30
N SER A 47 -7.35 10.53 10.17
CA SER A 47 -6.43 11.61 9.77
C SER A 47 -5.06 11.03 9.42
N ALA A 48 -4.51 10.16 10.27
CA ALA A 48 -3.26 9.44 10.00
C ALA A 48 -3.32 8.68 8.67
N ARG A 49 -4.45 8.04 8.36
CA ARG A 49 -4.65 7.35 7.07
C ARG A 49 -4.66 8.31 5.88
N ARG A 50 -5.20 9.51 6.04
CA ARG A 50 -5.23 10.54 4.99
C ARG A 50 -3.84 11.14 4.78
N GLU A 51 -3.12 11.43 5.85
CA GLU A 51 -1.75 11.92 5.82
C GLU A 51 -0.81 10.91 5.15
N ALA A 52 -0.97 9.62 5.43
CA ALA A 52 -0.20 8.56 4.76
C ALA A 52 -0.45 8.51 3.24
N CYS A 53 -1.64 8.91 2.78
CA CYS A 53 -1.97 8.99 1.36
C CYS A 53 -1.51 10.29 0.69
N ASP A 54 -1.02 11.27 1.44
CA ASP A 54 -0.71 12.59 0.89
C ASP A 54 0.48 12.52 -0.08
N GLY A 55 0.34 13.22 -1.21
CA GLY A 55 1.33 13.21 -2.30
C GLY A 55 1.48 11.89 -3.07
N LEU A 56 0.67 10.86 -2.80
CA LEU A 56 0.68 9.60 -3.56
C LEU A 56 -0.13 9.70 -4.85
N SER A 57 0.28 8.96 -5.89
CA SER A 57 -0.54 8.79 -7.10
C SER A 57 -1.81 7.96 -6.81
N PRO A 58 -2.84 8.02 -7.67
CA PRO A 58 -4.04 7.21 -7.51
C PRO A 58 -3.77 5.69 -7.37
N GLU A 59 -2.81 5.17 -8.13
CA GLU A 59 -2.40 3.77 -8.10
C GLU A 59 -1.72 3.41 -6.76
N ALA A 60 -0.84 4.29 -6.28
CA ALA A 60 -0.18 4.14 -4.98
C ALA A 60 -1.19 4.20 -3.82
N ILE A 61 -2.20 5.07 -3.91
CA ILE A 61 -3.31 5.12 -2.94
C ILE A 61 -4.11 3.81 -2.96
N ALA A 62 -4.37 3.25 -4.15
CA ALA A 62 -5.08 1.98 -4.28
C ALA A 62 -4.32 0.83 -3.61
N LEU A 63 -3.00 0.74 -3.84
CA LEU A 63 -2.14 -0.24 -3.16
C LEU A 63 -2.14 -0.02 -1.64
N PHE A 64 -1.91 1.21 -1.18
CA PHE A 64 -1.93 1.53 0.26
C PHE A 64 -3.25 1.09 0.92
N ARG A 65 -4.39 1.31 0.25
CA ARG A 65 -5.71 0.88 0.76
C ARG A 65 -5.83 -0.63 0.87
N ALA A 66 -5.28 -1.38 -0.09
CA ALA A 66 -5.26 -2.85 -0.05
C ALA A 66 -4.42 -3.36 1.14
N LEU A 67 -3.24 -2.76 1.36
CA LEU A 67 -2.33 -3.11 2.47
C LEU A 67 -2.85 -2.66 3.85
N THR A 68 -3.83 -1.75 3.90
CA THR A 68 -4.40 -1.20 5.15
C THR A 68 -5.88 -1.53 5.34
N THR A 69 -6.34 -2.64 4.76
CA THR A 69 -7.67 -3.19 5.08
C THR A 69 -7.70 -3.72 6.51
N LEU A 70 -8.88 -3.75 7.13
CA LEU A 70 -9.00 -4.26 8.50
C LEU A 70 -8.53 -5.72 8.61
N ALA A 71 -8.85 -6.56 7.63
CA ALA A 71 -8.41 -7.95 7.57
C ALA A 71 -6.88 -8.04 7.62
N VAL A 72 -6.19 -7.28 6.77
CA VAL A 72 -4.72 -7.24 6.71
C VAL A 72 -4.13 -6.68 8.02
N LEU A 73 -4.68 -5.58 8.54
CA LEU A 73 -4.24 -4.99 9.81
C LEU A 73 -4.38 -5.95 11.00
N THR A 74 -5.44 -6.76 11.02
CA THR A 74 -5.67 -7.71 12.11
C THR A 74 -4.89 -9.02 11.97
N ALA A 75 -4.48 -9.37 10.75
CA ALA A 75 -3.74 -10.60 10.47
C ALA A 75 -2.24 -10.49 10.81
N ARG A 76 -1.72 -9.28 11.07
CA ARG A 76 -0.30 -8.99 11.37
C ARG A 76 0.70 -9.66 10.39
N PRO A 77 0.50 -9.58 9.06
CA PRO A 77 1.52 -10.02 8.11
C PRO A 77 2.72 -9.06 8.18
N ASP A 78 3.94 -9.59 8.14
CA ASP A 78 5.13 -8.78 7.82
C ASP A 78 5.02 -8.35 6.35
N LEU A 79 4.57 -7.11 6.13
CA LEU A 79 4.20 -6.64 4.80
C LEU A 79 5.40 -6.63 3.85
N ALA A 80 6.59 -6.26 4.31
CA ALA A 80 7.81 -6.35 3.52
C ALA A 80 8.11 -7.79 3.09
N GLU A 81 7.99 -8.77 3.99
CA GLU A 81 8.21 -10.19 3.68
C GLU A 81 7.17 -10.72 2.67
N HIS A 82 5.88 -10.44 2.91
CA HIS A 82 4.79 -10.90 2.04
C HIS A 82 4.73 -10.19 0.67
N PHE A 83 5.20 -8.94 0.58
CA PHE A 83 5.28 -8.21 -0.67
C PHE A 83 6.45 -8.70 -1.53
N LEU A 84 7.62 -8.97 -0.93
CA LEU A 84 8.78 -9.51 -1.63
C LEU A 84 8.55 -10.95 -2.12
N ASP A 85 7.76 -11.75 -1.40
CA ASP A 85 7.38 -13.11 -1.79
C ASP A 85 6.27 -13.18 -2.86
N GLY A 86 5.74 -12.03 -3.30
CA GLY A 86 4.74 -11.96 -4.38
C GLY A 86 3.33 -12.41 -4.00
N ASN A 87 3.07 -12.64 -2.71
CA ASN A 87 1.83 -13.28 -2.23
C ASN A 87 0.65 -12.29 -2.02
N LEU A 88 0.84 -11.02 -2.36
CA LEU A 88 -0.23 -10.00 -2.39
C LEU A 88 -0.95 -9.92 -3.74
N SER A 89 -0.68 -10.87 -4.64
CA SER A 89 -1.35 -11.00 -5.93
C SER A 89 -2.43 -12.08 -5.89
N SER A 90 -3.50 -11.91 -5.12
CA SER A 90 -4.70 -12.74 -5.29
C SER A 90 -5.99 -12.10 -4.83
#